data_AF-A0A3B9NF03-F1
#
_entry.id   AF-A0A3B9NF03-F1
#
_cell.length_a   1.000
_cell.length_b   1.000
_cell.length_c   1.000
_cell.angle_alpha   90.00
_cell.angle_beta   90.00
_cell.angle_gamma   90.00
#
_symmetry.space_group_name_H-M   'P 1'
#
loop_
_entity.id
_entity.type
_entity.pdbx_description
1 polymer ?
#
loop_
_entity_poly.entity_id
_entity_poly.type
_entity_poly.pdbx_seq_one_letter_code
_entity_poly.pdbx_strand_id
1 'polypeptide(L)'
;TIVTGLVVAIPSLFFKMDFFVDLTSVGTFFAFILVCAGVLYMDYSGLSAKSKFKVPYINGKYLVGAGLLIAIVFIFSYAQETIQEWKSLTILEILEHKMLVIIFWLTWLGLGIYSFKMNFSLLPVVGILINLYLMTELGASNWIIFVIWLVIGLAVYFMYGYKHSKLNKQAQA
;
A
#
# COMPACT_ATOMS: atom_id res chain seq x y z
N THR A 1 22.26 -13.17 -15.47
CA THR A 1 22.96 -13.23 -14.17
C THR A 1 24.27 -12.46 -14.17
N ILE A 2 25.20 -12.69 -15.11
CA ILE A 2 26.48 -11.95 -15.14
C ILE A 2 26.29 -10.47 -15.51
N VAL A 3 25.56 -10.17 -16.59
CA VAL A 3 25.30 -8.78 -17.03
C VAL A 3 24.50 -8.00 -15.99
N THR A 4 23.44 -8.61 -15.43
CA THR A 4 22.65 -8.00 -14.36
C THR A 4 23.48 -7.79 -13.08
N GLY A 5 24.37 -8.73 -12.73
CA GLY A 5 25.27 -8.60 -11.59
C GLY A 5 26.26 -7.45 -11.77
N LEU A 6 26.84 -7.29 -12.96
CA LEU A 6 27.78 -6.21 -13.27
C LEU A 6 27.09 -4.83 -13.26
N VAL A 7 25.88 -4.75 -13.83
CA VAL A 7 25.06 -3.53 -13.84
C VAL A 7 24.62 -3.11 -12.42
N VAL A 8 24.34 -4.05 -11.52
CA VAL A 8 23.96 -3.75 -10.12
C VAL A 8 25.19 -3.50 -9.23
N ALA A 9 26.33 -4.14 -9.52
CA ALA A 9 27.55 -3.98 -8.75
C ALA A 9 28.10 -2.55 -8.80
N ILE A 10 28.01 -1.90 -9.97
CA ILE A 10 28.53 -0.53 -10.15
C ILE A 10 27.81 0.46 -9.21
N PRO A 11 26.47 0.59 -9.19
CA PRO A 11 25.77 1.41 -8.22
C PRO A 11 26.06 1.01 -6.77
N SER A 12 26.13 -0.29 -6.46
CA SER A 12 26.37 -0.73 -5.07
C SER A 12 27.72 -0.29 -4.50
N LEU A 13 28.71 0.02 -5.35
CA LEU A 13 30.02 0.53 -4.91
C LEU A 13 29.93 1.99 -4.42
N PHE A 14 29.01 2.78 -4.98
CA PHE A 14 28.91 4.22 -4.73
C PHE A 14 27.75 4.60 -3.79
N PHE A 15 26.83 3.67 -3.53
CA PHE A 15 25.61 3.92 -2.77
C PHE A 15 25.48 2.95 -1.59
N LYS A 16 24.96 3.45 -0.46
CA LYS A 16 24.66 2.60 0.70
C LYS A 16 23.57 1.59 0.36
N MET A 17 23.79 0.33 0.73
CA MET A 17 22.83 -0.76 0.49
C MET A 17 21.48 -0.52 1.18
N ASP A 18 21.49 0.10 2.36
CA ASP A 18 20.28 0.38 3.14
C ASP A 18 19.24 1.19 2.35
N PHE A 19 19.70 2.15 1.54
CA PHE A 19 18.85 2.96 0.69
C PHE A 19 18.06 2.12 -0.33
N PHE A 20 18.72 1.17 -1.00
CA PHE A 20 18.07 0.31 -1.97
C PHE A 20 17.15 -0.73 -1.32
N VAL A 21 17.52 -1.22 -0.13
CA VAL A 21 16.69 -2.13 0.66
C VAL A 21 15.38 -1.45 1.06
N ASP A 22 15.45 -0.20 1.52
CA ASP A 22 14.27 0.58 1.87
C ASP A 22 13.37 0.85 0.65
N LEU A 23 13.94 1.26 -0.48
CA LEU A 23 13.19 1.49 -1.72
C LEU A 23 12.51 0.23 -2.24
N THR A 24 13.20 -0.90 -2.19
CA THR A 24 12.67 -2.20 -2.64
C THR A 24 11.54 -2.67 -1.72
N SER A 25 11.69 -2.46 -0.40
CA SER A 25 10.67 -2.81 0.59
C SER A 25 9.40 -1.98 0.39
N VAL A 26 9.53 -0.66 0.23
CA VAL A 26 8.40 0.24 -0.08
C VAL A 26 7.68 -0.20 -1.36
N GLY A 27 8.43 -0.51 -2.43
CA GLY A 27 7.84 -0.96 -3.69
C GLY A 27 7.09 -2.29 -3.57
N THR A 28 7.61 -3.22 -2.76
CA THR A 28 6.98 -4.53 -2.52
C THR A 28 5.69 -4.40 -1.72
N PHE A 29 5.69 -3.59 -0.65
CA PHE A 29 4.48 -3.31 0.14
C PHE A 29 3.40 -2.64 -0.69
N PHE A 30 3.78 -1.67 -1.53
CA PHE A 30 2.85 -1.02 -2.45
C PHE A 30 2.25 -1.99 -3.48
N ALA A 31 3.08 -2.85 -4.08
CA ALA A 31 2.61 -3.86 -5.02
C ALA A 31 1.61 -4.82 -4.36
N PHE A 32 1.88 -5.26 -3.12
CA PHE A 32 0.94 -6.10 -2.37
C PHE A 32 -0.38 -5.39 -2.06
N ILE A 33 -0.35 -4.12 -1.67
CA ILE A 33 -1.56 -3.33 -1.46
C ILE A 33 -2.39 -3.25 -2.74
N LEU A 34 -1.77 -2.99 -3.90
CA LEU A 34 -2.46 -2.97 -5.19
C LEU A 34 -3.07 -4.32 -5.56
N VAL A 35 -2.36 -5.43 -5.32
CA VAL A 35 -2.87 -6.78 -5.56
C VAL A 35 -4.08 -7.06 -4.66
N CYS A 36 -3.99 -6.77 -3.35
CA CYS A 36 -5.10 -6.95 -2.43
C CYS A 36 -6.30 -6.06 -2.78
N ALA A 37 -6.07 -4.81 -3.18
CA ALA A 37 -7.12 -3.92 -3.65
C ALA A 37 -7.79 -4.45 -4.94
N GLY A 38 -7.01 -5.00 -5.86
CA GLY A 38 -7.52 -5.67 -7.07
C GLY A 38 -8.39 -6.90 -6.75
N VAL A 39 -8.00 -7.70 -5.76
CA VAL A 39 -8.82 -8.84 -5.28
C VAL A 39 -10.12 -8.34 -4.66
N LEU A 40 -10.10 -7.29 -3.83
CA LEU A 40 -11.32 -6.69 -3.27
C LEU A 40 -12.26 -6.16 -4.37
N TYR A 41 -11.70 -5.55 -5.41
CA TYR A 41 -12.47 -5.09 -6.57
C TYR A 41 -13.08 -6.26 -7.35
N MET A 42 -12.35 -7.37 -7.51
CA MET A 42 -12.84 -8.58 -8.19
C MET A 42 -13.93 -9.31 -7.37
N ASP A 43 -13.81 -9.30 -6.04
CA ASP A 43 -14.84 -9.80 -5.13
C ASP A 43 -16.11 -8.94 -5.22
N TYR A 44 -15.98 -7.61 -5.23
CA TYR A 44 -17.11 -6.69 -5.37
C TYR A 44 -17.85 -6.85 -6.71
N SER A 45 -17.12 -6.97 -7.81
CA SER A 45 -17.70 -7.11 -9.16
C SER A 45 -18.32 -8.49 -9.42
N GLY A 46 -18.26 -9.42 -8.46
CA GLY A 46 -18.77 -10.79 -8.61
C GLY A 46 -17.98 -11.65 -9.60
N LEU A 47 -16.89 -11.13 -10.17
CA LEU A 47 -15.98 -11.84 -11.06
C LEU A 47 -15.24 -12.97 -10.34
N SER A 48 -15.11 -12.86 -9.01
CA SER A 48 -14.57 -13.90 -8.12
C SER A 48 -15.30 -15.25 -8.25
N ALA A 49 -16.60 -15.25 -8.59
CA ALA A 49 -17.37 -16.48 -8.82
C ALA A 49 -16.87 -17.31 -10.01
N LYS A 50 -16.21 -16.67 -10.99
CA LYS A 50 -15.64 -17.32 -12.19
C LYS A 50 -14.15 -17.67 -12.04
N SER A 51 -13.52 -17.35 -10.91
CA SER A 51 -12.10 -17.66 -10.68
C SER A 51 -11.87 -19.17 -10.53
N LYS A 52 -10.75 -19.65 -11.10
CA LYS A 52 -10.30 -21.05 -11.01
C LYS A 52 -9.90 -21.46 -9.59
N PHE A 53 -9.46 -20.50 -8.77
CA PHE A 53 -9.06 -20.71 -7.38
C PHE A 53 -9.85 -19.78 -6.46
N LYS A 54 -10.49 -20.35 -5.44
CA LYS A 54 -11.28 -19.61 -4.44
C LYS A 54 -10.49 -19.52 -3.15
N VAL A 55 -10.26 -18.30 -2.69
CA VAL A 55 -9.72 -18.06 -1.35
C VAL A 55 -10.77 -18.42 -0.29
N PRO A 56 -10.37 -18.99 0.86
CA PRO A 56 -11.31 -19.25 1.95
C PRO A 56 -11.93 -17.92 2.40
N TYR A 57 -13.25 -17.82 2.25
CA TYR A 57 -14.00 -16.62 2.61
C TYR A 57 -14.22 -16.59 4.12
N ILE A 58 -13.49 -15.71 4.80
CA ILE A 58 -13.75 -15.36 6.20
C ILE A 58 -14.40 -13.98 6.19
N ASN A 59 -15.55 -13.86 6.85
CA ASN A 59 -16.33 -12.63 6.86
C ASN A 59 -15.56 -11.52 7.60
N GLY A 60 -15.04 -10.55 6.85
CA GLY A 60 -14.25 -9.44 7.39
C GLY A 60 -15.08 -8.37 8.10
N LYS A 61 -16.41 -8.42 8.01
CA LYS A 61 -17.32 -7.37 8.51
C LYS A 61 -17.07 -7.03 9.99
N TYR A 62 -17.11 -8.05 10.84
CA TYR A 62 -17.00 -7.85 12.28
C TYR A 62 -15.56 -7.78 12.76
N LEU A 63 -14.65 -8.54 12.14
CA LEU A 63 -13.24 -8.58 12.54
C LEU A 63 -12.52 -7.25 12.27
N VAL A 64 -12.77 -6.62 11.12
CA VAL A 64 -12.09 -5.35 10.77
C VAL A 64 -12.58 -4.21 11.64
N GLY A 65 -13.90 -4.12 11.88
CA GLY A 65 -14.49 -3.11 12.75
C GLY A 65 -14.14 -3.30 14.22
N ALA A 66 -14.21 -4.54 14.73
CA ALA A 66 -13.78 -4.86 16.09
C ALA A 66 -12.29 -4.59 16.30
N GLY A 67 -11.45 -4.94 15.32
CA GLY A 67 -10.01 -4.63 15.34
C GLY A 67 -9.73 -3.13 15.45
N LEU A 68 -10.46 -2.30 14.70
CA LEU A 68 -10.32 -0.83 14.76
C LEU A 68 -10.70 -0.30 16.14
N LEU A 69 -11.80 -0.78 16.73
CA LEU A 69 -12.20 -0.39 18.08
C LEU A 69 -11.17 -0.81 19.14
N ILE A 70 -10.64 -2.04 19.05
CA ILE A 70 -9.58 -2.53 19.94
C ILE A 70 -8.34 -1.64 19.82
N ALA A 71 -7.93 -1.28 18.61
CA ALA A 71 -6.77 -0.44 18.40
C ALA A 71 -6.96 1.00 18.92
N ILE A 72 -8.16 1.56 18.78
CA ILE A 72 -8.52 2.86 19.38
C ILE A 72 -8.42 2.78 20.91
N VAL A 73 -9.02 1.75 21.52
CA VAL A 73 -8.95 1.55 22.98
C VAL A 73 -7.50 1.39 23.43
N PHE A 74 -6.69 0.63 22.68
CA PHE A 74 -5.28 0.44 22.97
C PHE A 74 -4.50 1.76 22.92
N ILE A 75 -4.77 2.63 21.94
CA ILE A 75 -4.19 3.98 21.89
C ILE A 75 -4.57 4.79 23.13
N PHE A 76 -5.84 4.80 23.53
CA PHE A 76 -6.26 5.57 24.70
C PHE A 76 -5.70 5.02 26.01
N SER A 77 -5.46 3.71 26.11
CA SER A 77 -4.94 3.07 27.32
C SER A 77 -3.41 3.07 27.42
N TYR A 78 -2.69 2.92 26.32
CA TYR A 78 -1.22 2.75 26.30
C TYR A 78 -0.46 3.91 25.66
N ALA A 79 -1.08 4.67 24.76
CA ALA A 79 -0.41 5.72 23.97
C ALA A 79 -0.68 7.13 24.50
N GLN A 80 -0.85 7.29 25.83
CA GLN A 80 -1.11 8.58 26.45
C GLN A 80 0.02 9.58 26.20
N GLU A 81 1.27 9.12 26.09
CA GLU A 81 2.43 9.95 25.70
C GLU A 81 2.36 10.39 24.23
N THR A 82 2.03 9.48 23.31
CA THR A 82 1.82 9.78 21.88
C THR A 82 0.74 10.86 21.69
N ILE A 83 -0.35 10.80 22.45
CA ILE A 83 -1.43 11.81 22.34
C ILE A 83 -0.94 13.21 22.75
N GLN A 84 -0.02 13.30 23.71
CA GLN A 84 0.55 14.58 24.14
C GLN A 84 1.56 15.12 23.12
N GLU A 85 2.40 14.25 22.54
CA GLU A 85 3.30 14.63 21.43
C GLU A 85 2.53 15.17 20.23
N TRP A 86 1.43 14.53 19.83
CA TRP A 86 0.65 15.00 18.68
C TRP A 86 -0.04 16.34 18.92
N LYS A 87 -0.31 16.70 20.18
CA LYS A 87 -0.90 18.00 20.55
C LYS A 87 0.11 19.13 20.57
N SER A 88 1.39 18.84 20.80
CA SER A 88 2.45 19.85 20.85
C SER A 88 3.05 20.17 19.48
N LEU A 89 2.87 19.28 18.49
CA LEU A 89 3.42 19.44 17.15
C LEU A 89 2.60 20.39 16.27
N THR A 90 3.30 21.14 15.40
CA THR A 90 2.67 22.02 14.41
C THR A 90 2.10 21.20 13.24
N ILE A 91 1.03 21.70 12.59
CA ILE A 91 0.37 21.01 11.46
C ILE A 91 1.36 20.61 10.34
N LEU A 92 2.36 21.45 10.04
CA LEU A 92 3.37 21.15 9.03
C LEU A 92 4.33 20.03 9.46
N GLU A 93 4.70 19.96 10.75
CA GLU A 93 5.56 18.90 11.30
C GLU A 93 4.82 17.55 11.36
N ILE A 94 3.52 17.58 11.66
CA ILE A 94 2.66 16.40 11.60
C ILE A 94 2.58 15.86 10.17
N LEU A 95 2.47 16.76 9.18
CA LEU A 95 2.38 16.40 7.77
C LEU A 95 3.69 15.82 7.23
N GLU A 96 4.85 16.22 7.78
CA GLU A 96 6.14 15.71 7.33
C GLU A 96 6.54 14.40 8.05
N HIS A 97 6.34 14.31 9.36
CA HIS A 97 6.82 13.18 10.17
C HIS A 97 5.82 12.05 10.40
N LYS A 98 4.51 12.28 10.31
CA LYS A 98 3.48 11.28 10.67
C LYS A 98 2.41 11.06 9.59
N MET A 99 2.65 11.51 8.37
CA MET A 99 1.73 11.38 7.23
C MET A 99 1.24 9.94 7.02
N LEU A 100 2.14 8.96 7.08
CA LEU A 100 1.83 7.55 6.83
C LEU A 100 0.91 6.95 7.90
N VAL A 101 1.06 7.37 9.17
CA VAL A 101 0.18 6.94 10.27
C VAL A 101 -1.23 7.49 10.09
N ILE A 102 -1.35 8.75 9.64
CA ILE A 102 -2.66 9.35 9.33
C ILE A 102 -3.33 8.59 8.18
N ILE A 103 -2.59 8.29 7.11
CA ILE A 103 -3.08 7.49 5.98
C ILE A 103 -3.51 6.10 6.45
N PHE A 104 -2.77 5.48 7.38
CA PHE A 104 -3.13 4.20 7.97
C PHE A 104 -4.49 4.24 8.67
N TRP A 105 -4.69 5.18 9.59
CA TRP A 105 -5.95 5.32 10.31
C TRP A 105 -7.13 5.64 9.38
N LEU A 106 -6.92 6.53 8.40
CA LEU A 106 -7.94 6.84 7.39
C LEU A 106 -8.30 5.62 6.52
N THR A 107 -7.30 4.86 6.09
CA THR A 107 -7.50 3.66 5.27
C THR A 107 -8.20 2.57 6.07
N TRP A 108 -7.83 2.37 7.34
CA TRP A 108 -8.50 1.40 8.20
C TRP A 108 -9.96 1.78 8.48
N LEU A 109 -10.23 3.07 8.74
CA LEU A 109 -11.59 3.58 8.88
C LEU A 109 -12.40 3.37 7.59
N GLY A 110 -11.84 3.73 6.44
CA GLY A 110 -12.47 3.54 5.14
C GLY A 110 -12.79 2.06 4.87
N LEU A 111 -11.80 1.18 4.98
CA LEU A 111 -11.97 -0.27 4.80
C LEU A 111 -12.94 -0.87 5.82
N GLY A 112 -12.98 -0.36 7.04
CA GLY A 112 -14.00 -0.71 8.04
C GLY A 112 -15.40 -0.43 7.52
N ILE A 113 -15.68 0.80 7.08
CA ILE A 113 -16.98 1.21 6.53
C ILE A 113 -17.34 0.37 5.29
N TYR A 114 -16.41 0.21 4.34
CA TYR A 114 -16.66 -0.57 3.13
C TYR A 114 -16.85 -2.07 3.43
N SER A 115 -16.15 -2.63 4.43
CA SER A 115 -16.33 -4.02 4.89
C SER A 115 -17.75 -4.26 5.42
N PHE A 116 -18.34 -3.28 6.14
CA PHE A 116 -19.74 -3.36 6.58
C PHE A 116 -20.75 -3.35 5.43
N LYS A 117 -20.43 -2.68 4.32
CA LYS A 117 -21.33 -2.51 3.18
C LYS A 117 -21.19 -3.61 2.12
N MET A 118 -20.00 -4.20 1.97
CA MET A 118 -19.67 -5.06 0.81
C MET A 118 -19.23 -6.49 1.13
N ASN A 119 -19.31 -6.95 2.40
CA ASN A 119 -18.99 -8.33 2.78
C ASN A 119 -17.64 -8.80 2.20
N PHE A 120 -16.58 -8.03 2.45
CA PHE A 120 -15.27 -8.34 1.89
C PHE A 120 -14.61 -9.56 2.54
N SER A 121 -13.81 -10.26 1.73
CA SER A 121 -12.88 -11.27 2.20
C SER A 121 -11.89 -10.64 3.19
N LEU A 122 -11.74 -11.23 4.38
CA LEU A 122 -10.85 -10.73 5.42
C LEU A 122 -9.38 -10.69 5.00
N LEU A 123 -8.93 -11.70 4.23
CA LEU A 123 -7.51 -11.88 3.89
C LEU A 123 -6.91 -10.70 3.12
N PRO A 124 -7.52 -10.21 2.00
CA PRO A 124 -7.04 -8.99 1.35
C PRO A 124 -7.07 -7.75 2.24
N VAL A 125 -8.10 -7.58 3.09
CA VAL A 125 -8.21 -6.41 3.97
C VAL A 125 -7.07 -6.39 5.00
N VAL A 126 -6.83 -7.52 5.66
CA VAL A 126 -5.71 -7.66 6.61
C VAL A 126 -4.38 -7.49 5.90
N GLY A 127 -4.23 -8.00 4.68
CA GLY A 127 -3.06 -7.77 3.85
C GLY A 127 -2.78 -6.30 3.60
N ILE A 128 -3.81 -5.51 3.23
CA ILE A 128 -3.66 -4.05 3.05
C ILE A 128 -3.24 -3.41 4.38
N LEU A 129 -3.91 -3.73 5.49
CA LEU A 129 -3.62 -3.12 6.78
C LEU A 129 -2.19 -3.43 7.27
N ILE A 130 -1.74 -4.68 7.19
CA ILE A 130 -0.40 -5.07 7.63
C ILE A 130 0.67 -4.40 6.76
N ASN A 131 0.55 -4.46 5.43
CA ASN A 131 1.53 -3.84 4.55
C ASN A 131 1.58 -2.33 4.76
N LEU A 132 0.44 -1.69 4.97
CA LEU A 132 0.38 -0.25 5.18
C LEU A 132 0.89 0.16 6.57
N TYR A 133 0.73 -0.69 7.60
CA TYR A 133 1.41 -0.53 8.90
C TYR A 133 2.93 -0.65 8.78
N LEU A 134 3.44 -1.68 8.09
CA LEU A 134 4.90 -1.84 7.86
C LEU A 134 5.49 -0.66 7.08
N MET A 135 4.70 -0.03 6.20
CA MET A 135 5.10 1.20 5.54
C MET A 135 5.24 2.39 6.50
N THR A 136 4.55 2.41 7.65
CA THR A 136 4.71 3.49 8.65
C THR A 136 6.04 3.42 9.41
N GLU A 137 6.66 2.24 9.47
CA GLU A 137 7.98 2.02 10.08
C GLU A 137 9.13 2.47 9.15
N LEU A 138 8.86 2.61 7.86
CA LEU A 138 9.81 3.14 6.88
C LEU A 138 9.80 4.67 6.91
N GLY A 139 10.97 5.30 7.02
CA GLY A 139 11.08 6.75 7.10
C GLY A 139 10.38 7.49 5.94
N ALA A 140 9.70 8.60 6.26
CA ALA A 140 8.89 9.37 5.29
C ALA A 140 9.67 9.80 4.02
N SER A 141 10.97 10.06 4.16
CA SER A 141 11.86 10.42 3.04
C SER A 141 11.93 9.34 1.95
N ASN A 142 11.79 8.06 2.30
CA ASN A 142 11.83 6.94 1.35
C ASN A 142 10.60 6.95 0.42
N TRP A 143 9.46 7.43 0.92
CA TRP A 143 8.21 7.44 0.18
C TRP A 143 8.21 8.48 -0.95
N ILE A 144 8.82 9.65 -0.70
CA ILE A 144 8.96 10.71 -1.71
C ILE A 144 9.73 10.19 -2.92
N ILE A 145 10.85 9.50 -2.67
CA ILE A 145 11.71 8.94 -3.72
C ILE A 145 10.98 7.85 -4.50
N PHE A 146 10.24 6.98 -3.80
CA PHE A 146 9.38 5.98 -4.42
C PHE A 146 8.33 6.62 -5.34
N VAL A 147 7.63 7.66 -4.88
CA VAL A 147 6.60 8.35 -5.67
C VAL A 147 7.20 9.01 -6.92
N ILE A 148 8.35 9.68 -6.79
CA ILE A 148 9.05 10.26 -7.95
C ILE A 148 9.38 9.17 -8.98
N TRP A 149 9.97 8.05 -8.53
CA TRP A 149 10.30 6.94 -9.41
C TRP A 149 9.07 6.28 -10.04
N LEU A 150 7.97 6.15 -9.29
CA LEU A 150 6.70 5.63 -9.79
C LEU A 150 6.13 6.54 -10.88
N VAL A 151 6.15 7.86 -10.68
CA VAL A 151 5.68 8.85 -11.68
C VAL A 151 6.54 8.79 -12.94
N ILE A 152 7.86 8.70 -12.81
CA ILE A 152 8.77 8.54 -13.95
C ILE A 152 8.47 7.22 -14.69
N GLY A 153 8.33 6.11 -13.96
CA GLY A 153 8.01 4.81 -14.53
C GLY A 153 6.68 4.81 -15.27
N LEU A 154 5.64 5.43 -14.70
CA LEU A 154 4.35 5.63 -15.35
C LEU A 154 4.47 6.51 -16.60
N ALA A 155 5.22 7.61 -16.54
CA ALA A 155 5.43 8.49 -17.69
C ALA A 155 6.09 7.73 -18.87
N VAL A 156 7.14 6.95 -18.61
CA VAL A 156 7.80 6.11 -19.62
C VAL A 156 6.84 5.04 -20.13
N TYR A 157 6.11 4.37 -19.23
CA TYR A 157 5.13 3.35 -19.60
C TYR A 157 4.04 3.91 -20.51
N PHE A 158 3.47 5.07 -20.20
CA PHE A 158 2.45 5.70 -21.04
C PHE A 158 3.03 6.22 -22.35
N MET A 159 4.23 6.81 -22.37
CA MET A 159 4.88 7.23 -23.62
C MET A 159 5.14 6.06 -24.58
N TYR A 160 5.63 4.93 -24.06
CA TYR A 160 5.86 3.74 -24.86
C TYR A 160 4.55 3.00 -25.22
N GLY A 161 3.68 2.84 -24.22
CA GLY A 161 2.43 2.08 -24.28
C GLY A 161 1.35 2.73 -25.14
N TYR A 162 1.26 4.06 -25.16
CA TYR A 162 0.31 4.78 -26.02
C TYR A 162 0.55 4.48 -27.51
N LYS A 163 1.82 4.39 -27.94
CA LYS A 163 2.17 4.07 -29.33
C LYS A 163 2.02 2.60 -29.71
N HIS A 164 2.01 1.67 -28.76
CA HIS A 164 2.01 0.22 -29.03
C HIS A 164 0.80 -0.54 -28.48
N SER A 165 -0.19 0.15 -27.88
CA SER A 165 -1.37 -0.50 -27.32
C SER A 165 -2.22 -1.16 -28.42
N LYS A 166 -2.36 -2.49 -28.32
CA LYS A 166 -3.16 -3.31 -29.24
C LYS A 166 -4.66 -2.99 -29.19
N LEU A 167 -5.12 -2.27 -28.15
CA LEU A 167 -6.52 -1.89 -27.98
C LEU A 167 -6.99 -0.88 -29.05
N ASN A 168 -6.09 -0.03 -29.56
CA ASN A 168 -6.40 0.91 -30.65
C ASN A 168 -6.41 0.22 -32.03
N LYS A 169 -5.69 -0.90 -32.20
CA LYS A 169 -5.68 -1.66 -33.46
C LYS A 169 -6.95 -2.51 -33.65
N GLN A 170 -7.65 -2.88 -32.59
CA GLN A 170 -8.92 -3.60 -32.66
C GLN A 170 -10.14 -2.70 -32.87
N ALA A 171 -10.08 -1.42 -32.48
CA ALA A 171 -11.14 -0.46 -32.74
C ALA A 171 -11.09 0.14 -34.17
N GLN A 172 -10.00 -0.11 -34.90
CA GLN A 172 -9.75 0.38 -36.27
C GLN A 172 -9.74 -0.73 -37.34
N ALA A 173 -9.98 -1.98 -36.95
CA ALA A 173 -10.12 -3.15 -37.83
C ALA A 173 -11.58 -3.61 -37.83
#